data_AF-X1DWI5-F1
#
_entry.id   AF-X1DWI5-F1
#
_cell.length_a   1.000
_cell.length_b   1.000
_cell.length_c   1.000
_cell.angle_alpha   90.00
_cell.angle_beta   90.00
_cell.angle_gamma   90.00
#
_symmetry.space_group_name_H-M   'P 1'
#
loop_
_entity.id
_entity.type
_entity.pdbx_description
1 polymer ?
#
loop_
_entity_poly.entity_id
_entity_poly.type
_entity_poly.pdbx_seq_one_letter_code
_entity_poly.pdbx_strand_id
1 'polypeptide(L)'
;MNTHKGRHIFWIVFSGMICLISACNDYSVSKEQAESFLKYYAIDVENHTGTEVIQTSDGGYAILCNDENPDQNGIFVIITDEFGRQKTDSPYFIGTPGGVHGYSMIEIDDGYLIAGSSAAGDSIKGYLVVISSDGTILREKNYIGYKELEFRNVYEATDGNLILTGYGKNDPSYRGGNPFQDH
;
A
#
# COMPACT_ATOMS: atom_id res chain seq x y z
N MET A 1 -67.66 14.94 -23.50
CA MET A 1 -66.70 16.03 -23.73
C MET A 1 -65.47 15.81 -22.85
N ASN A 2 -64.41 15.18 -23.40
CA ASN A 2 -62.99 15.29 -22.98
C ASN A 2 -62.13 14.16 -23.60
N THR A 3 -62.18 14.02 -24.93
CA THR A 3 -61.26 13.14 -25.68
C THR A 3 -59.92 13.81 -26.02
N HIS A 4 -59.73 15.07 -25.62
CA HIS A 4 -58.52 15.84 -25.93
C HIS A 4 -57.35 15.65 -24.93
N LYS A 5 -57.59 15.24 -23.67
CA LYS A 5 -56.51 15.13 -22.66
C LYS A 5 -55.60 13.89 -22.84
N GLY A 6 -56.15 12.76 -23.30
CA GLY A 6 -55.38 11.53 -23.50
C GLY A 6 -54.37 11.59 -24.65
N ARG A 7 -54.69 12.36 -25.70
CA ARG A 7 -53.81 12.48 -26.89
C ARG A 7 -52.54 13.28 -26.58
N HIS A 8 -52.60 14.27 -25.71
CA HIS A 8 -51.43 15.08 -25.33
C HIS A 8 -50.49 14.36 -24.34
N ILE A 9 -51.04 13.54 -23.43
CA ILE A 9 -50.24 12.71 -22.51
C ILE A 9 -49.46 11.64 -23.28
N PHE A 10 -50.08 11.03 -24.30
CA PHE A 10 -49.41 10.01 -25.12
C PHE A 10 -48.19 10.57 -25.87
N TRP A 11 -48.28 11.78 -26.43
CA TRP A 11 -47.14 12.43 -27.12
C TRP A 11 -46.05 12.90 -26.16
N ILE A 12 -46.38 13.28 -24.92
CA ILE A 12 -45.39 13.67 -23.89
C ILE A 12 -44.61 12.44 -23.41
N VAL A 13 -45.29 11.31 -23.18
CA VAL A 13 -44.63 10.05 -22.79
C VAL A 13 -43.79 9.50 -23.94
N PHE A 14 -44.27 9.56 -25.19
CA PHE A 14 -43.53 9.10 -26.36
C PHE A 14 -42.32 10.00 -26.68
N SER A 15 -42.45 11.32 -26.52
CA SER A 15 -41.35 12.28 -26.66
C SER A 15 -40.28 12.13 -25.55
N GLY A 16 -40.71 11.95 -24.29
CA GLY A 16 -39.80 11.70 -23.16
C GLY A 16 -39.09 10.36 -23.24
N MET A 17 -39.75 9.33 -23.79
CA MET A 17 -39.14 8.01 -24.02
C MET A 17 -38.13 8.03 -25.17
N ILE A 18 -38.33 8.87 -26.19
CA ILE A 18 -37.34 9.12 -27.27
C ILE A 18 -36.10 9.86 -26.75
N CYS A 19 -36.23 10.75 -25.76
CA CYS A 19 -35.09 11.42 -25.12
C CYS A 19 -34.29 10.52 -24.15
N LEU A 20 -34.90 9.45 -23.61
CA LEU A 20 -34.19 8.50 -22.74
C LEU A 20 -33.29 7.53 -23.54
N ILE A 21 -33.63 7.26 -24.81
CA ILE A 21 -32.81 6.43 -25.70
C ILE A 21 -31.65 7.21 -26.33
N SER A 22 -31.72 8.55 -26.38
CA SER A 22 -30.62 9.39 -26.90
C SER A 22 -29.64 9.88 -25.83
N ALA A 23 -29.95 9.67 -24.55
CA ALA A 23 -29.04 9.95 -23.43
C ALA A 23 -28.07 8.78 -23.14
N CYS A 24 -28.39 7.57 -23.60
CA CYS A 24 -27.41 6.48 -23.70
C CYS A 24 -26.62 6.64 -25.00
N ASN A 25 -25.66 7.56 -25.00
CA ASN A 25 -24.51 7.36 -25.86
C ASN A 25 -23.82 6.10 -25.34
N ASP A 26 -24.05 4.96 -26.00
CA ASP A 26 -23.23 3.76 -25.93
C ASP A 26 -21.84 4.13 -26.47
N TYR A 27 -21.09 4.92 -25.71
CA TYR A 27 -19.66 5.02 -25.88
C TYR A 27 -19.13 3.69 -25.38
N SER A 28 -18.99 2.73 -26.31
CA SER A 28 -18.26 1.51 -26.05
C SER A 28 -16.89 1.93 -25.53
N VAL A 29 -16.65 1.72 -24.23
CA VAL A 29 -15.34 1.93 -23.62
C VAL A 29 -14.34 1.18 -24.48
N SER A 30 -13.35 1.89 -25.03
CA SER A 30 -12.36 1.28 -25.89
C SER A 30 -11.68 0.14 -25.13
N LYS A 31 -11.26 -0.94 -25.83
CA LYS A 31 -10.58 -2.07 -25.21
C LYS A 31 -9.39 -1.62 -24.33
N GLU A 32 -8.72 -0.55 -24.74
CA GLU A 32 -7.58 0.07 -24.04
C GLU A 32 -7.99 0.81 -22.74
N GLN A 33 -9.19 1.38 -22.66
CA GLN A 33 -9.71 1.96 -21.41
C GLN A 33 -10.20 0.89 -20.41
N ALA A 34 -10.41 -0.35 -20.87
CA ALA A 34 -10.73 -1.48 -19.99
C ALA A 34 -9.46 -2.14 -19.39
N GLU A 35 -8.28 -1.87 -19.94
CA GLU A 35 -6.98 -2.45 -19.53
C GLU A 35 -6.18 -1.57 -18.56
N SER A 36 -6.71 -0.40 -18.19
CA SER A 36 -6.05 0.48 -17.21
C SER A 36 -7.07 1.01 -16.21
N PHE A 37 -6.64 1.15 -14.96
CA PHE A 37 -7.47 1.74 -13.92
C PHE A 37 -6.71 2.83 -13.18
N LEU A 38 -7.48 3.77 -12.63
CA LEU A 38 -7.02 4.70 -11.62
C LEU A 38 -7.76 4.39 -10.32
N LYS A 39 -7.02 4.10 -9.26
CA LYS A 39 -7.54 3.81 -7.93
C LYS A 39 -6.84 4.67 -6.90
N TYR A 40 -7.62 5.09 -5.91
CA TYR A 40 -7.13 5.77 -4.72
C TYR A 40 -7.38 4.87 -3.54
N TYR A 41 -6.36 4.66 -2.74
CA TYR A 41 -6.45 3.86 -1.52
C TYR A 41 -6.25 4.82 -0.35
N ALA A 42 -7.22 4.84 0.55
CA ALA A 42 -7.20 5.67 1.75
C ALA A 42 -7.09 4.75 2.95
N ILE A 43 -6.27 5.15 3.91
CA ILE A 43 -6.22 4.59 5.25
C ILE A 43 -6.79 5.64 6.20
N ASP A 44 -7.62 5.21 7.15
CA ASP A 44 -8.36 6.11 8.05
C ASP A 44 -7.46 6.63 9.18
N VAL A 45 -6.39 7.34 8.80
CA VAL A 45 -5.43 7.99 9.69
C VAL A 45 -5.13 9.40 9.18
N GLU A 46 -4.83 10.33 10.09
CA GLU A 46 -4.73 11.76 9.73
C GLU A 46 -3.54 12.08 8.82
N ASN A 47 -2.35 11.61 9.17
CA ASN A 47 -1.12 11.87 8.41
C ASN A 47 -0.54 10.56 7.91
N HIS A 48 -0.49 10.41 6.59
CA HIS A 48 0.11 9.24 5.99
C HIS A 48 0.78 9.53 4.65
N THR A 49 1.77 8.71 4.31
CA THR A 49 2.44 8.73 3.01
C THR A 49 2.41 7.34 2.37
N GLY A 50 2.17 7.28 1.06
CA GLY A 50 2.40 6.07 0.28
C GLY A 50 3.85 6.05 -0.20
N THR A 51 4.56 4.96 0.05
CA THR A 51 6.01 4.89 -0.17
C THR A 51 6.38 3.97 -1.32
N GLU A 52 5.66 2.88 -1.52
CA GLU A 52 5.94 1.94 -2.60
C GLU A 52 4.69 1.19 -3.06
N VAL A 53 4.70 0.75 -4.31
CA VAL A 53 3.75 -0.20 -4.86
C VAL A 53 4.52 -1.26 -5.65
N ILE A 54 4.19 -2.52 -5.42
CA ILE A 54 4.68 -3.64 -6.21
C ILE A 54 3.51 -4.41 -6.81
N GLN A 55 3.69 -4.94 -8.01
CA GLN A 55 2.77 -5.92 -8.56
C GLN A 55 3.08 -7.28 -7.94
N THR A 56 2.05 -8.00 -7.51
CA THR A 56 2.17 -9.34 -6.92
C THR A 56 2.10 -10.42 -7.99
N SER A 57 2.60 -11.60 -7.65
CA SER A 57 2.65 -12.78 -8.51
C SER A 57 1.26 -13.28 -8.94
N ASP A 58 0.23 -13.01 -8.11
CA ASP A 58 -1.18 -13.26 -8.43
C ASP A 58 -1.81 -12.19 -9.36
N GLY A 59 -1.01 -11.25 -9.85
CA GLY A 59 -1.43 -10.18 -10.76
C GLY A 59 -1.97 -8.94 -10.05
N GLY A 60 -2.21 -9.00 -8.74
CA GLY A 60 -2.64 -7.87 -7.91
C GLY A 60 -1.52 -6.89 -7.57
N TYR A 61 -1.75 -6.09 -6.53
CA TYR A 61 -0.79 -5.09 -6.06
C TYR A 61 -0.71 -5.09 -4.54
N ALA A 62 0.51 -4.91 -4.02
CA ALA A 62 0.79 -4.61 -2.63
C ALA A 62 1.32 -3.18 -2.52
N ILE A 63 0.73 -2.38 -1.64
CA ILE A 63 1.03 -0.96 -1.48
C ILE A 63 1.49 -0.71 -0.05
N LEU A 64 2.67 -0.13 0.08
CA LEU A 64 3.28 0.23 1.34
C LEU A 64 2.99 1.69 1.70
N CYS A 65 2.46 1.91 2.89
CA CYS A 65 2.17 3.24 3.43
C CYS A 65 2.75 3.38 4.83
N ASN A 66 3.02 4.61 5.25
CA ASN A 66 3.42 4.95 6.61
C ASN A 66 2.36 5.84 7.28
N ASP A 67 2.06 5.53 8.53
CA ASP A 67 1.41 6.44 9.47
C ASP A 67 2.48 7.35 10.06
N GLU A 68 2.29 8.66 9.90
CA GLU A 68 3.23 9.71 10.33
C GLU A 68 2.70 10.50 11.53
N ASN A 69 1.69 9.97 12.22
CA ASN A 69 1.16 10.59 13.43
C ASN A 69 2.16 10.45 14.60
N PRO A 70 2.54 11.55 15.28
CA PRO A 70 3.57 11.54 16.33
C PRO A 70 3.36 10.50 17.44
N ASP A 71 2.10 10.20 17.77
CA ASP A 71 1.72 9.29 18.85
C ASP A 71 1.52 7.84 18.39
N GLN A 72 1.44 7.60 17.08
CA GLN A 72 1.19 6.30 16.47
C GLN A 72 1.85 6.22 15.09
N ASN A 73 3.17 6.14 15.05
CA ASN A 73 3.89 5.87 13.80
C ASN A 73 3.88 4.36 13.50
N GLY A 74 3.57 4.00 12.27
CA GLY A 74 3.49 2.61 11.86
C GLY A 74 3.48 2.45 10.35
N ILE A 75 3.43 1.20 9.92
CA ILE A 75 3.34 0.82 8.53
C ILE A 75 1.95 0.26 8.27
N PHE A 76 1.38 0.63 7.13
CA PHE A 76 0.20 -0.02 6.57
C PHE A 76 0.56 -0.73 5.26
N VAL A 77 0.04 -1.93 5.06
CA VAL A 77 0.16 -2.67 3.79
C VAL A 77 -1.23 -2.90 3.22
N ILE A 78 -1.49 -2.38 2.03
CA ILE A 78 -2.76 -2.56 1.31
C ILE A 78 -2.57 -3.62 0.24
N ILE A 79 -3.38 -4.67 0.27
CA ILE A 79 -3.36 -5.73 -0.75
C ILE A 79 -4.60 -5.63 -1.62
N THR A 80 -4.41 -5.84 -2.92
CA THR A 80 -5.45 -5.73 -3.93
C THR A 80 -5.47 -6.97 -4.82
N ASP A 81 -6.54 -7.13 -5.60
CA ASP A 81 -6.56 -8.08 -6.71
C ASP A 81 -6.03 -7.46 -8.01
N GLU A 82 -6.00 -8.26 -9.08
CA GLU A 82 -5.53 -7.86 -10.42
C GLU A 82 -6.27 -6.66 -11.04
N PHE A 83 -7.43 -6.28 -10.51
CA PHE A 83 -8.22 -5.13 -10.96
C PHE A 83 -8.08 -3.92 -10.04
N GLY A 84 -7.14 -3.96 -9.08
CA GLY A 84 -6.94 -2.90 -8.09
C GLY A 84 -8.10 -2.77 -7.12
N ARG A 85 -8.84 -3.86 -6.85
CA ARG A 85 -9.85 -3.88 -5.78
C ARG A 85 -9.17 -4.36 -4.51
N GLN A 86 -9.26 -3.55 -3.46
CA GLN A 86 -8.68 -3.88 -2.15
C GLN A 86 -9.31 -5.15 -1.56
N LYS A 87 -8.47 -6.06 -1.06
CA LYS A 87 -8.91 -7.29 -0.36
C LYS A 87 -9.59 -6.91 0.97
N THR A 88 -10.59 -7.68 1.37
CA THR A 88 -11.46 -7.37 2.52
C THR A 88 -10.70 -7.20 3.83
N ASP A 89 -9.66 -7.98 4.06
CA ASP A 89 -8.90 -7.97 5.32
C ASP A 89 -7.74 -6.95 5.33
N SER A 90 -7.56 -6.19 4.25
CA SER A 90 -6.56 -5.12 4.10
C SER A 90 -7.17 -3.75 4.45
N PRO A 91 -6.42 -2.76 4.99
CA PRO A 91 -4.97 -2.76 5.20
C PRO A 91 -4.50 -3.49 6.46
N TYR A 92 -3.27 -3.98 6.44
CA TYR A 92 -2.59 -4.56 7.60
C TYR A 92 -1.74 -3.51 8.30
N PHE A 93 -1.87 -3.38 9.62
CA PHE A 93 -1.06 -2.47 10.43
C PHE A 93 0.12 -3.19 11.08
N ILE A 94 1.31 -2.58 10.99
CA ILE A 94 2.54 -3.05 11.61
C ILE A 94 3.11 -1.90 12.44
N GLY A 95 3.38 -2.14 13.72
CA GLY A 95 3.87 -1.12 14.64
C GLY A 95 4.74 -1.69 15.75
N THR A 96 5.67 -0.88 16.26
CA THR A 96 6.46 -1.20 17.46
C THR A 96 6.34 -0.08 18.49
N PRO A 97 6.64 -0.34 19.78
CA PRO A 97 6.85 0.74 20.75
C PRO A 97 7.96 1.68 20.26
N GLY A 98 7.62 2.95 20.02
CA GLY A 98 8.52 3.95 19.45
C GLY A 98 8.28 4.25 17.97
N GLY A 99 7.56 3.39 17.25
CA GLY A 99 7.18 3.57 15.86
C GLY A 99 8.12 2.91 14.86
N VAL A 100 7.57 2.57 13.69
CA VAL A 100 8.30 2.02 12.54
C VAL A 100 8.02 2.84 11.30
N HIS A 101 8.94 2.79 10.35
CA HIS A 101 8.80 3.43 9.06
C HIS A 101 9.33 2.51 7.96
N GLY A 102 8.48 2.17 7.00
CA GLY A 102 8.78 1.29 5.86
C GLY A 102 9.27 2.09 4.67
N TYR A 103 10.34 1.64 4.04
CA TYR A 103 10.94 2.30 2.87
C TYR A 103 10.86 1.45 1.60
N SER A 104 10.93 0.12 1.74
CA SER A 104 10.90 -0.78 0.60
C SER A 104 10.27 -2.12 0.98
N MET A 105 9.67 -2.79 0.02
CA MET A 105 8.89 -4.01 0.14
C MET A 105 9.09 -4.86 -1.11
N ILE A 106 9.28 -6.15 -0.89
CA ILE A 106 9.26 -7.16 -1.96
C ILE A 106 8.26 -8.25 -1.59
N GLU A 107 7.67 -8.86 -2.61
CA GLU A 107 6.94 -10.12 -2.47
C GLU A 107 7.96 -11.26 -2.25
N ILE A 108 7.61 -12.18 -1.36
CA ILE A 108 8.33 -13.42 -1.09
C ILE A 108 7.30 -14.56 -1.10
N ASP A 109 7.75 -15.82 -1.14
CA ASP A 109 6.90 -17.02 -1.31
C ASP A 109 5.55 -16.97 -0.57
N ASP A 110 5.55 -16.73 0.75
CA ASP A 110 4.35 -16.75 1.59
C ASP A 110 3.90 -15.37 2.08
N GLY A 111 4.38 -14.27 1.47
CA GLY A 111 3.97 -12.92 1.85
C GLY A 111 4.91 -11.81 1.39
N TYR A 112 5.32 -10.95 2.32
CA TYR A 112 6.08 -9.74 2.00
C TYR A 112 7.21 -9.51 2.99
N LEU A 113 8.38 -9.12 2.47
CA LEU A 113 9.48 -8.60 3.26
C LEU A 113 9.51 -7.08 3.12
N ILE A 114 9.50 -6.37 4.24
CA ILE A 114 9.58 -4.92 4.30
C ILE A 114 10.88 -4.52 4.99
N ALA A 115 11.62 -3.64 4.33
CA ALA A 115 12.79 -2.96 4.85
C ALA A 115 12.44 -1.54 5.27
N GLY A 116 12.97 -1.15 6.43
CA GLY A 116 12.60 0.10 7.06
C GLY A 116 13.54 0.49 8.19
N SER A 117 12.97 1.27 9.11
CA SER A 117 13.57 1.62 10.37
C SER A 117 12.57 1.55 11.51
N SER A 118 13.08 1.43 12.74
CA SER A 118 12.29 1.54 13.95
C SER A 118 12.92 2.55 14.90
N ALA A 119 12.09 3.34 15.56
CA ALA A 119 12.53 4.27 16.57
C ALA A 119 12.64 3.56 17.93
N ALA A 120 13.73 3.82 18.64
CA ALA A 120 13.99 3.29 19.97
C ALA A 120 14.62 4.38 20.85
N GLY A 121 13.76 5.13 21.53
CA GLY A 121 14.17 6.28 22.33
C GLY A 121 14.77 7.37 21.45
N ASP A 122 16.06 7.64 21.63
CA ASP A 122 16.81 8.64 20.88
C ASP A 122 17.65 8.04 19.72
N SER A 123 17.38 6.80 19.33
CA SER A 123 18.10 6.07 18.27
C SER A 123 17.14 5.53 17.21
N ILE A 124 17.64 5.39 15.98
CA ILE A 124 16.92 4.75 14.87
C ILE A 124 17.64 3.45 14.54
N LYS A 125 16.91 2.34 14.53
CA LYS A 125 17.42 0.99 14.23
C LYS A 125 17.00 0.58 12.84
N GLY A 126 17.84 -0.18 12.15
CA GLY A 126 17.44 -0.82 10.90
C GLY A 126 16.36 -1.84 11.21
N TYR A 127 15.30 -1.89 10.41
CA TYR A 127 14.15 -2.76 10.68
C TYR A 127 13.86 -3.62 9.45
N LEU A 128 13.71 -4.92 9.67
CA LEU A 128 13.13 -5.83 8.69
C LEU A 128 11.93 -6.52 9.33
N VAL A 129 10.84 -6.60 8.58
CA VAL A 129 9.65 -7.37 8.96
C VAL A 129 9.18 -8.21 7.79
N VAL A 130 8.84 -9.46 8.09
CA VAL A 130 8.20 -10.39 7.19
C VAL A 130 6.76 -10.56 7.67
N ILE A 131 5.82 -10.28 6.78
CA ILE A 131 4.40 -10.56 6.98
C ILE A 131 3.95 -11.65 6.01
N SER A 132 2.98 -12.45 6.40
CA SER A 132 2.30 -13.38 5.49
C SER A 132 1.35 -12.64 4.56
N SER A 133 0.88 -13.34 3.53
CA SER A 133 -0.12 -12.82 2.59
C SER A 133 -1.45 -12.37 3.23
N ASP A 134 -1.74 -12.83 4.45
CA ASP A 134 -2.92 -12.45 5.25
C ASP A 134 -2.66 -11.31 6.25
N GLY A 135 -1.44 -10.77 6.27
CA GLY A 135 -1.05 -9.66 7.15
C GLY A 135 -0.49 -10.07 8.51
N THR A 136 -0.34 -11.36 8.80
CA THR A 136 0.26 -11.81 10.06
C THR A 136 1.77 -11.56 10.06
N ILE A 137 2.31 -10.96 11.13
CA ILE A 137 3.77 -10.82 11.30
C ILE A 137 4.39 -12.20 11.56
N LEU A 138 5.20 -12.68 10.61
CA LEU A 138 5.91 -13.96 10.71
C LEU A 138 7.25 -13.81 11.43
N ARG A 139 7.95 -12.69 11.17
CA ARG A 139 9.24 -12.37 11.78
C ARG A 139 9.47 -10.87 11.73
N GLU A 140 10.12 -10.33 12.74
CA GLU A 140 10.71 -9.00 12.69
C GLU A 140 12.07 -8.99 13.38
N LYS A 141 12.98 -8.13 12.92
CA LYS A 141 14.29 -7.96 13.56
C LYS A 141 14.73 -6.50 13.48
N ASN A 142 15.21 -6.00 14.61
CA ASN A 142 15.89 -4.73 14.73
C ASN A 142 17.41 -4.94 14.63
N TYR A 143 18.05 -4.11 13.82
CA TYR A 143 19.49 -4.10 13.58
C TYR A 143 20.08 -2.83 14.22
N ILE A 144 21.11 -3.02 15.05
CA ILE A 144 21.77 -1.97 15.83
C ILE A 144 23.24 -1.90 15.45
N GLY A 145 23.91 -0.77 15.65
CA GLY A 145 25.31 -0.62 15.24
C GLY A 145 25.64 0.78 14.76
N TYR A 146 24.59 1.57 14.49
CA TYR A 146 24.66 3.01 14.31
C TYR A 146 23.66 3.71 15.23
N LYS A 147 23.91 5.00 15.50
CA LYS A 147 22.94 5.85 16.23
C LYS A 147 21.64 5.97 15.43
N GLU A 148 21.77 6.11 14.11
CA GLU A 148 20.69 6.03 13.14
C GLU A 148 21.08 4.99 12.09
N LEU A 149 20.29 3.93 11.93
CA LEU A 149 20.43 2.94 10.87
C LEU A 149 19.09 2.80 10.17
N GLU A 150 19.08 2.92 8.86
CA GLU A 150 17.88 2.74 8.05
C GLU A 150 18.17 1.84 6.86
N PHE A 151 17.26 0.91 6.58
CA PHE A 151 17.28 0.13 5.34
C PHE A 151 16.29 0.76 4.36
N ARG A 152 16.81 1.45 3.35
CA ARG A 152 16.02 2.24 2.39
C ARG A 152 15.55 1.42 1.19
N ASN A 153 16.24 0.33 0.86
CA ASN A 153 15.85 -0.53 -0.24
C ASN A 153 16.24 -1.99 0.05
N VAL A 154 15.40 -2.91 -0.40
CA VAL A 154 15.63 -4.35 -0.33
C VAL A 154 15.43 -4.99 -1.70
N TYR A 155 16.29 -5.95 -2.02
CA TYR A 155 16.18 -6.74 -3.24
C TYR A 155 16.60 -8.19 -2.96
N GLU A 156 15.85 -9.15 -3.48
CA GLU A 156 16.23 -10.56 -3.46
C GLU A 156 17.10 -10.88 -4.69
N ALA A 157 18.36 -11.27 -4.43
CA ALA A 157 19.29 -11.66 -5.46
C ALA A 157 18.96 -13.05 -6.04
N THR A 158 19.51 -13.35 -7.22
CA THR A 158 19.24 -14.61 -7.94
C THR A 158 19.68 -15.88 -7.20
N ASP A 159 20.52 -15.75 -6.18
CA ASP A 159 20.98 -16.83 -5.32
C ASP A 159 20.12 -16.98 -4.04
N GLY A 160 19.03 -16.22 -3.93
CA GLY A 160 18.12 -16.19 -2.76
C GLY A 160 18.64 -15.37 -1.59
N ASN A 161 19.77 -14.66 -1.74
CA ASN A 161 20.27 -13.77 -0.70
C ASN A 161 19.62 -12.38 -0.79
N LEU A 162 19.53 -11.70 0.35
CA LEU A 162 19.01 -10.34 0.41
C LEU A 162 20.11 -9.30 0.23
N ILE A 163 19.87 -8.32 -0.64
CA ILE A 163 20.66 -7.11 -0.75
C ILE A 163 19.89 -5.98 -0.06
N LEU A 164 20.53 -5.34 0.91
CA LEU A 164 20.00 -4.19 1.62
C LEU A 164 20.88 -2.97 1.35
N THR A 165 20.25 -1.85 1.02
CA THR A 165 20.93 -0.56 0.93
C THR A 165 20.23 0.47 1.81
N GLY A 166 20.97 1.51 2.21
CA GLY A 166 20.49 2.50 3.16
C GLY A 166 21.63 3.33 3.69
N TYR A 167 21.44 3.92 4.88
CA TYR A 167 22.51 4.69 5.52
C TYR A 167 22.61 4.37 7.01
N GLY A 168 23.82 4.57 7.52
CA GLY A 168 24.15 4.49 8.93
C GLY A 168 24.86 5.78 9.35
N LYS A 169 24.44 6.37 10.46
CA LYS A 169 25.04 7.58 11.02
C LYS A 169 25.38 7.36 12.49
N ASN A 170 26.61 7.72 12.85
CA ASN A 170 27.09 7.72 14.22
C ASN A 170 27.23 9.15 14.74
N ASP A 171 27.06 9.29 16.05
CA ASP A 171 27.56 10.43 16.82
C ASP A 171 28.82 9.96 17.59
N PRO A 172 29.81 10.83 17.86
CA PRO A 172 30.98 10.52 18.70
C PRO A 172 30.70 9.75 20.01
N SER A 173 29.51 9.90 20.58
CA SER A 173 29.06 9.22 21.80
C SER A 173 28.56 7.78 21.60
N TYR A 174 28.25 7.38 20.36
CA TYR A 174 27.66 6.07 20.06
C TYR A 174 28.75 5.02 19.77
N ARG A 175 28.78 3.97 20.58
CA ARG A 175 29.67 2.81 20.40
C ARG A 175 28.87 1.62 19.87
N GLY A 176 28.64 1.63 18.56
CA GLY A 176 27.98 0.53 17.86
C GLY A 176 28.93 -0.60 17.47
N GLY A 177 28.40 -1.82 17.43
CA GLY A 177 29.05 -2.99 16.80
C GLY A 177 28.63 -3.15 15.34
N ASN A 178 29.11 -4.22 14.69
CA ASN A 178 28.63 -4.58 13.36
C ASN A 178 27.15 -5.00 13.43
N PRO A 179 26.22 -4.34 12.70
CA PRO A 179 24.80 -4.64 12.77
C PRO A 179 24.40 -6.03 12.31
N PHE A 180 25.25 -6.72 11.56
CA PHE A 180 24.98 -8.04 11.00
C PHE A 180 25.72 -9.16 11.74
N GLN A 181 26.39 -8.87 12.85
CA GLN A 181 26.89 -9.92 13.75
C GLN A 181 25.79 -10.30 14.73
N ASP A 182 25.46 -11.58 14.79
CA ASP A 182 24.56 -12.09 15.83
C ASP A 182 25.25 -11.92 17.20
N HIS A 183 24.56 -11.23 18.11
CA HIS A 183 24.93 -11.13 19.52
C HIS A 183 24.08 -12.09 20.36
#